data_AF-A0A3M8DBB0-F1
#
_entry.id   AF-A0A3M8DBB0-F1
#
_cell.length_a   1.000
_cell.length_b   1.000
_cell.length_c   1.000
_cell.angle_alpha   90.00
_cell.angle_beta   90.00
_cell.angle_gamma   90.00
#
_symmetry.space_group_name_H-M   'P 1'
#
loop_
_entity.id
_entity.type
_entity.pdbx_description
1 polymer ?
#
loop_
_entity_poly.entity_id
_entity_poly.type
_entity_poly.pdbx_seq_one_letter_code
_entity_poly.pdbx_strand_id
1 'polypeptide(L)'
;MPSYIPWDITLMPVTVMFFLQIKPNFSPLIKAILFALISSFVAEPIIAWLDLYIPIKWEYIYSFPIQLVIYLLAHALSKHQAFAPLDR
;
A
#
# COMPACT_ATOMS: atom_id res chain seq x y z
N MET A 1 9.68 1.41 -18.18
CA MET A 1 9.76 2.87 -17.97
C MET A 1 10.20 3.12 -16.54
N PRO A 2 11.31 3.85 -16.29
CA PRO A 2 11.89 4.05 -14.96
C PRO A 2 11.06 4.95 -14.03
N SER A 3 9.91 5.45 -14.49
CA SER A 3 9.03 6.39 -13.78
C SER A 3 8.21 5.80 -12.64
N TYR A 4 8.08 4.47 -12.52
CA TYR A 4 7.35 3.82 -11.41
C TYR A 4 8.22 3.53 -10.20
N ILE A 5 9.54 3.68 -10.31
CA ILE A 5 10.46 3.38 -9.21
C ILE A 5 10.10 4.17 -7.94
N PRO A 6 9.87 5.50 -7.98
CA PRO A 6 9.46 6.24 -6.78
C PRO A 6 8.12 5.75 -6.21
N TRP A 7 7.17 5.38 -7.08
CA TRP A 7 5.89 4.84 -6.66
C TRP A 7 6.06 3.53 -5.86
N ASP A 8 6.82 2.59 -6.42
CA ASP A 8 6.98 1.24 -5.86
C ASP A 8 7.83 1.22 -4.59
N ILE A 9 8.87 2.07 -4.51
CA ILE A 9 9.85 2.01 -3.40
C ILE A 9 9.64 3.07 -2.32
N THR A 10 8.97 4.19 -2.64
CA THR A 10 8.76 5.26 -1.65
C THR A 10 7.29 5.43 -1.33
N LEU A 11 6.45 5.75 -2.32
CA LEU A 11 5.08 6.18 -2.04
C LEU A 11 4.23 5.03 -1.47
N MET A 12 4.29 3.84 -2.07
CA MET A 12 3.55 2.67 -1.59
C MET A 12 4.05 2.21 -0.19
N PRO A 13 5.35 2.01 0.07
CA PRO A 13 5.80 1.60 1.40
C PRO A 13 5.51 2.64 2.48
N VAL A 14 5.72 3.93 2.20
CA VAL A 14 5.49 5.01 3.17
C VAL A 14 4.02 5.15 3.53
N THR A 15 3.11 5.06 2.55
CA THR A 15 1.67 5.11 2.81
C THR A 15 1.18 3.89 3.59
N VAL A 16 1.68 2.69 3.27
CA VAL A 16 1.38 1.48 4.06
C VAL A 16 1.88 1.65 5.51
N MET A 17 3.11 2.13 5.71
CA MET A 17 3.66 2.40 7.04
C MET A 17 2.79 3.39 7.83
N PHE A 18 2.33 4.46 7.19
CA PHE A 18 1.45 5.44 7.80
C PHE A 18 0.13 4.80 8.29
N PHE A 19 -0.51 3.95 7.47
CA PHE A 19 -1.74 3.24 7.87
C PHE A 19 -1.51 2.20 8.98
N LEU A 20 -0.36 1.53 8.98
CA LEU A 20 0.02 0.60 10.06
C LEU A 20 0.16 1.33 11.40
N GLN A 21 0.82 2.49 11.40
CA GLN A 21 1.09 3.29 12.60
C GLN A 21 -0.17 3.96 13.18
N ILE A 22 -1.11 4.40 12.35
CA ILE A 22 -2.36 5.01 12.83
C ILE A 22 -3.24 3.94 13.49
N LYS A 23 -3.51 4.06 14.80
CA LYS A 23 -4.36 3.12 15.57
C LYS A 23 -3.93 1.64 15.34
N PRO A 24 -2.77 1.21 15.85
CA PRO A 24 -2.20 -0.12 15.56
C PRO A 24 -3.06 -1.29 16.04
N ASN A 25 -3.92 -1.06 17.06
CA ASN A 25 -4.81 -2.07 17.63
C ASN A 25 -6.13 -2.25 16.87
N PHE A 26 -6.36 -1.48 15.79
CA PHE A 26 -7.58 -1.59 15.00
C PHE A 26 -7.53 -2.79 14.04
N SER A 27 -8.70 -3.25 13.58
CA SER A 27 -8.80 -4.43 12.70
C SER A 27 -7.96 -4.25 11.42
N PRO A 28 -6.98 -5.13 11.17
CA PRO A 28 -6.12 -5.02 10.00
C PRO A 28 -6.87 -5.22 8.69
N LEU A 29 -7.93 -6.02 8.69
CA LEU A 29 -8.74 -6.29 7.50
C LEU A 29 -9.53 -5.05 7.07
N ILE A 30 -10.08 -4.29 8.02
CA ILE A 30 -10.78 -3.03 7.71
C ILE A 30 -9.80 -2.00 7.14
N LYS A 31 -8.59 -1.91 7.70
CA LYS A 31 -7.55 -1.04 7.16
C LYS A 31 -7.11 -1.47 5.76
N ALA A 32 -6.95 -2.77 5.53
CA ALA A 32 -6.59 -3.31 4.22
C ALA A 32 -7.63 -2.95 3.16
N ILE A 33 -8.91 -3.11 3.47
CA ILE A 33 -10.01 -2.74 2.56
C ILE A 33 -10.00 -1.23 2.31
N LEU A 34 -9.87 -0.41 3.35
CA LEU A 34 -9.82 1.04 3.21
C LEU A 34 -8.63 1.49 2.35
N PHE A 35 -7.44 0.96 2.61
CA PHE A 35 -6.23 1.23 1.85
C PHE A 35 -6.39 0.81 0.38
N ALA A 36 -6.92 -0.39 0.13
CA ALA A 36 -7.14 -0.89 -1.22
C ALA A 36 -8.18 -0.07 -1.98
N LEU A 37 -9.26 0.39 -1.33
CA LEU A 37 -10.26 1.27 -1.93
C LEU A 37 -9.63 2.61 -2.33
N ILE A 38 -8.89 3.25 -1.41
CA ILE A 38 -8.26 4.55 -1.66
C ILE A 38 -7.20 4.43 -2.76
N SER A 39 -6.32 3.43 -2.67
CA SER A 39 -5.23 3.27 -3.63
C SER A 39 -5.77 3.02 -5.05
N SER A 40 -6.73 2.09 -5.19
CA SER A 40 -7.21 1.67 -6.52
C SER A 40 -8.18 2.67 -7.15
N PHE A 41 -9.08 3.29 -6.38
CA PHE A 41 -10.13 4.14 -6.93
C PHE A 41 -9.90 5.64 -6.75
N VAL A 42 -8.88 6.05 -5.98
CA VAL A 42 -8.54 7.47 -5.80
C VAL A 42 -7.13 7.74 -6.29
N ALA A 43 -6.12 7.01 -5.82
CA ALA A 43 -4.74 7.28 -6.19
C ALA A 43 -4.47 6.99 -7.67
N GLU A 44 -4.88 5.83 -8.18
CA GLU A 44 -4.64 5.48 -9.60
C GLU A 44 -5.31 6.44 -10.60
N PRO A 45 -6.59 6.86 -10.43
CA PRO A 45 -7.19 7.87 -11.29
C PRO A 45 -6.50 9.24 -11.20
N ILE A 46 -6.04 9.66 -10.01
CA ILE A 46 -5.29 10.92 -9.86
C ILE A 46 -3.95 10.84 -10.61
N ILE A 47 -3.25 9.71 -10.52
CA ILE A 47 -1.97 9.49 -11.20
C ILE A 47 -2.16 9.46 -12.72
N ALA A 48 -3.22 8.80 -13.20
CA ALA A 48 -3.59 8.81 -14.61
C ALA A 48 -3.96 10.23 -15.08
N TRP A 49 -4.66 11.01 -14.26
CA TRP A 49 -4.98 12.41 -14.56
C TRP A 49 -3.74 13.31 -14.64
N LEU A 50 -2.71 13.04 -13.84
CA LEU A 50 -1.41 13.73 -13.89
C LEU A 50 -0.53 13.27 -15.06
N ASP A 51 -1.04 12.39 -15.94
CA ASP A 51 -0.35 11.80 -17.09
C ASP A 51 0.95 11.07 -16.72
N LEU A 52 1.02 10.61 -15.45
CA LEU A 52 2.15 9.83 -14.91
C LEU A 52 2.05 8.34 -15.26
N TYR A 53 0.85 7.90 -15.67
CA TYR A 53 0.53 6.52 -16.01
C TYR A 53 -0.55 6.47 -17.10
N ILE A 54 -0.34 5.66 -18.15
CA ILE A 54 -1.33 5.41 -19.20
C ILE A 54 -1.86 3.97 -19.03
N PRO A 55 -3.11 3.78 -18.55
CA PRO A 55 -3.74 2.47 -18.52
C PRO A 55 -4.05 2.01 -19.95
N ILE A 56 -3.31 1.02 -20.46
CA ILE A 56 -3.54 0.49 -21.83
C ILE A 56 -4.73 -0.49 -21.85
N LYS A 57 -4.85 -1.35 -20.82
CA LYS A 57 -5.95 -2.33 -20.62
C LYS A 57 -6.20 -2.64 -19.14
N TRP A 58 -5.66 -1.80 -18.25
CA TRP A 58 -5.71 -2.06 -16.82
C TRP A 58 -6.92 -1.35 -16.22
N GLU A 59 -7.87 -2.13 -15.72
CA GLU A 59 -9.01 -1.60 -14.97
C GLU A 59 -8.61 -1.42 -13.51
N TYR A 60 -9.00 -0.29 -12.91
CA TYR A 60 -8.71 0.05 -11.51
C TYR A 60 -9.18 -1.04 -10.52
N ILE A 61 -10.23 -1.80 -10.87
CA ILE A 61 -10.73 -2.90 -10.05
C ILE A 61 -9.71 -4.04 -9.87
N TYR A 62 -8.79 -4.21 -10.81
CA TYR A 62 -7.74 -5.24 -10.72
C TYR A 62 -6.72 -4.90 -9.64
N SER A 63 -6.49 -3.61 -9.37
CA SER A 63 -5.59 -3.15 -8.33
C SER A 63 -6.15 -3.37 -6.93
N PHE A 64 -7.47 -3.43 -6.76
CA PHE A 64 -8.11 -3.61 -5.46
C PHE A 64 -7.64 -4.87 -4.72
N PRO A 65 -7.77 -6.10 -5.28
CA PRO A 65 -7.29 -7.30 -4.58
C PRO A 65 -5.77 -7.28 -4.37
N ILE A 66 -5.01 -6.68 -5.27
CA ILE A 66 -3.54 -6.59 -5.17
C ILE A 66 -3.15 -5.73 -3.96
N GLN A 67 -3.68 -4.50 -3.87
CA GLN A 67 -3.39 -3.57 -2.78
C GLN A 67 -3.85 -4.13 -1.42
N LEU A 68 -4.95 -4.87 -1.41
CA LEU A 68 -5.45 -5.54 -0.21
C LEU A 68 -4.48 -6.63 0.29
N VAL A 69 -3.97 -7.47 -0.62
CA VAL A 69 -2.98 -8.51 -0.28
C VAL A 69 -1.67 -7.88 0.17
N ILE A 70 -1.17 -6.86 -0.53
CA ILE A 70 0.07 -6.14 -0.16
C ILE A 70 -0.03 -5.61 1.26
N TYR A 71 -1.12 -4.92 1.61
CA TYR A 71 -1.29 -4.37 2.95
C TYR A 71 -1.32 -5.46 4.02
N LEU A 72 -2.02 -6.56 3.78
CA LEU A 72 -2.10 -7.67 4.73
C LEU A 72 -0.74 -8.35 4.94
N LEU A 73 0.03 -8.54 3.88
CA LEU A 73 1.40 -9.06 3.96
C LEU A 73 2.32 -8.12 4.73
N ALA A 74 2.24 -6.81 4.46
CA ALA A 74 3.01 -5.80 5.19
C ALA A 74 2.64 -5.78 6.68
N HIS A 75 1.35 -5.88 7.00
CA HIS A 75 0.88 -5.97 8.39
C HIS A 75 1.40 -7.23 9.08
N ALA A 76 1.35 -8.38 8.41
CA ALA A 76 1.90 -9.64 8.93
C ALA A 76 3.42 -9.54 9.19
N LEU A 77 4.16 -8.98 8.23
CA LEU A 77 5.61 -8.79 8.34
C LEU A 77 5.97 -7.81 9.47
N SER A 78 5.19 -6.74 9.64
CA SER A 78 5.41 -5.73 10.69
C SER A 78 5.28 -6.29 12.12
N LYS A 79 4.50 -7.37 12.29
CA LYS A 79 4.31 -8.05 13.57
C LYS A 79 5.31 -9.16 13.81
N HIS A 80 6.12 -9.52 12.82
CA HIS A 80 7.12 -10.55 12.97
C HIS A 80 8.22 -10.07 13.92
N GLN A 81 8.30 -10.65 15.11
CA GLN A 81 9.31 -10.33 16.11
C GLN A 81 10.62 -11.04 15.76
N ALA A 82 11.45 -10.40 14.92
CA ALA A 82 12.82 -10.87 14.63
C ALA A 82 13.90 -10.06 15.37
N PHE A 83 13.53 -9.01 16.11
CA PHE A 83 14.50 -8.17 16.78
C PHE A 83 14.78 -8.71 18.18
N ALA A 84 15.97 -9.30 18.34
CA ALA A 84 16.54 -9.53 19.66
C ALA A 84 16.63 -8.20 20.42
N PRO A 85 16.42 -8.18 21.74
CA PRO A 85 16.60 -6.97 22.53
C PRO A 85 18.03 -6.45 22.33
N LEU A 86 18.16 -5.14 22.12
CA LEU A 86 19.45 -4.47 22.10
C LEU A 86 19.99 -4.48 23.54
N ASP A 87 20.89 -5.43 23.84
CA ASP A 87 21.67 -5.40 25.07
C ASP A 87 22.45 -4.07 25.11
N ARG A 88 22.28 -3.34 26.22
CA ARG A 88 22.93 -2.04 26.47
C ARG A 88 24.33 -2.21 27.03
#